data_AF-A0AAD5M9Y4-F1
#
_entry.id   AF-A0AAD5M9Y4-F1
#
_cell.length_a   1.000
_cell.length_b   1.000
_cell.length_c   1.000
_cell.angle_alpha   90.00
_cell.angle_beta   90.00
_cell.angle_gamma   90.00
#
_symmetry.space_group_name_H-M   'P 1'
#
loop_
_entity.id
_entity.type
_entity.pdbx_description
1 polymer ?
#
loop_
_entity_poly.entity_id
_entity_poly.type
_entity_poly.pdbx_seq_one_letter_code
_entity_poly.pdbx_strand_id
1 'polypeptide(L)'
;MAGEPIQPCPSSEFPSDVLIDKSESQQPELLEKYGECGDGRNVLIAILDTGVDPSLPSLQKTTTGERKIVDCIDCSGAGDVETNVVKSAVNGIVIGLTGRNLKIPGTWKNPTGKWHLGIKPIYELYPKNLRKIVKEDWKKETWDTSHQIAKADALRDLVRHEESVGGFSDNIKDKHEREDLACQVEFLRLVDKLEDKGPVADCIVWHDGEQWKACIDTSFRGRLSLCRAMGEYRYTGEYGKLSDRDEACYTFRIEASGNRLEICVPNSAHGSHVANIAAAHFVGQPKLNGLAPGAKIVSLMIGDNRIDSMETGTALVRAFSICATMRVDIVNMSFGEGTHFPARGRVIEELQRLVEEHNVVFVASLGNSGPALSTVTTPGGTTPGVLGIGARICAKQAGTLYGVANPVCSTLYPWSARGPCVDGSLGVSMSAPGAAVAAVPRYCRKYAQMMNGTSMSAPNASGAIACMLSKIRADGSDWTPFRVRQALESTAVMPPNEEPFFMWKWCYTDP
;
A
#
# COMPACT_ATOMS: atom_id res chain seq x y z
N MET A 1 -51.14 1.34 -27.79
CA MET A 1 -50.20 2.44 -27.51
C MET A 1 -48.85 1.98 -28.00
N ALA A 2 -48.35 2.60 -29.07
CA ALA A 2 -47.03 2.31 -29.62
C ALA A 2 -45.99 2.71 -28.57
N GLY A 3 -45.09 1.78 -28.21
CA GLY A 3 -44.00 2.06 -27.29
C GLY A 3 -43.11 3.15 -27.85
N GLU A 4 -42.80 4.16 -27.05
CA GLU A 4 -41.83 5.18 -27.43
C GLU A 4 -40.50 4.52 -27.78
N PRO A 5 -39.84 4.93 -28.89
CA PRO A 5 -38.52 4.44 -29.21
C PRO A 5 -37.56 4.82 -28.08
N ILE A 6 -36.86 3.83 -27.52
CA ILE A 6 -35.79 4.03 -26.54
C ILE A 6 -34.80 5.02 -27.17
N GLN A 7 -34.75 6.24 -26.65
CA GLN A 7 -33.78 7.23 -27.10
C GLN A 7 -32.38 6.64 -26.93
N PRO A 8 -31.52 6.69 -27.96
CA PRO A 8 -30.13 6.30 -27.79
C PRO A 8 -29.54 7.16 -26.68
N CYS A 9 -28.88 6.49 -25.73
CA CYS A 9 -28.18 7.16 -24.63
C CYS A 9 -27.27 8.23 -25.25
N PRO A 10 -27.39 9.52 -24.89
CA PRO A 10 -26.59 10.57 -25.49
C PRO A 10 -25.11 10.19 -25.33
N SER A 11 -24.32 10.42 -26.38
CA SER A 11 -22.87 10.22 -26.35
C SER A 11 -22.25 11.26 -25.42
N SER A 12 -22.42 11.07 -24.12
CA SER A 12 -21.73 11.83 -23.10
C SER A 12 -20.28 11.36 -23.06
N GLU A 13 -19.34 12.30 -23.03
CA GLU A 13 -17.96 11.99 -22.70
C GLU A 13 -17.94 11.24 -21.37
N PHE A 14 -17.09 10.21 -21.28
CA PHE A 14 -16.93 9.46 -20.04
C PHE A 14 -16.61 10.42 -18.88
N PRO A 15 -17.35 10.39 -17.74
CA PRO A 15 -17.29 11.37 -16.66
C PRO A 15 -16.03 11.18 -15.80
N SER A 16 -14.86 11.35 -16.41
CA SER A 16 -13.54 11.18 -15.81
C SER A 16 -13.31 12.13 -14.63
N ASP A 17 -13.89 13.33 -14.68
CA ASP A 17 -13.79 14.35 -13.62
C ASP A 17 -14.51 13.96 -12.32
N VAL A 18 -15.37 12.92 -12.36
CA VAL A 18 -16.15 12.42 -11.21
C VAL A 18 -15.45 11.25 -10.51
N LEU A 19 -14.44 10.65 -11.16
CA LEU A 19 -13.67 9.54 -10.58
C LEU A 19 -12.93 9.95 -9.31
N ILE A 20 -12.35 11.14 -9.29
CA ILE A 20 -11.77 11.79 -8.12
C ILE A 20 -12.36 13.19 -8.08
N ASP A 21 -13.34 13.45 -7.20
CA ASP A 21 -13.95 14.78 -7.12
C ASP A 21 -12.96 15.81 -6.55
N LYS A 22 -12.78 16.89 -7.31
CA LYS A 22 -11.89 18.02 -6.98
C LYS A 22 -12.67 19.30 -6.69
N SER A 23 -13.98 19.28 -6.95
CA SER A 23 -14.83 20.47 -6.92
C SER A 23 -15.19 20.88 -5.49
N GLU A 24 -15.44 19.89 -4.62
CA GLU A 24 -15.73 20.16 -3.21
C GLU A 24 -14.51 20.75 -2.47
N SER A 25 -13.29 20.45 -2.92
CA SER A 25 -12.05 21.04 -2.42
C SER A 25 -11.63 22.30 -3.17
N GLN A 26 -12.42 22.80 -4.13
CA GLN A 26 -12.15 23.97 -5.00
C GLN A 26 -10.74 24.01 -5.62
N GLN A 27 -10.19 22.83 -5.89
CA GLN A 27 -8.87 22.70 -6.51
C GLN A 27 -8.84 23.26 -7.95
N PRO A 28 -9.87 23.07 -8.80
CA PRO A 28 -9.92 23.65 -10.13
C PRO A 28 -9.86 25.18 -10.11
N GLU A 29 -10.57 25.82 -9.20
CA GLU A 29 -10.62 27.28 -9.04
C GLU A 29 -9.26 27.82 -8.59
N LEU A 30 -8.57 27.10 -7.69
CA LEU A 30 -7.21 27.44 -7.25
C LEU A 30 -6.22 27.37 -8.44
N LEU A 31 -6.31 26.32 -9.25
CA LEU A 31 -5.50 26.17 -10.45
C LEU A 31 -5.83 27.22 -11.53
N GLU A 32 -7.10 27.57 -11.70
CA GLU A 32 -7.50 28.62 -12.64
C GLU A 32 -6.92 29.98 -12.21
N LYS A 33 -6.96 30.29 -10.91
CA LYS A 33 -6.50 31.57 -10.36
C LYS A 33 -4.98 31.69 -10.30
N TYR A 34 -4.28 30.63 -9.91
CA TYR A 34 -2.83 30.68 -9.63
C TYR A 34 -1.98 29.85 -10.59
N GLY A 35 -2.63 29.18 -11.54
CA GLY A 35 -1.98 28.36 -12.55
C GLY A 35 -1.11 27.28 -11.91
N GLU A 36 0.04 27.10 -12.53
CA GLU A 36 1.08 26.16 -12.16
C GLU A 36 1.57 26.29 -10.71
N CYS A 37 1.56 27.48 -10.11
CA CYS A 37 1.99 27.68 -8.72
C CYS A 37 1.07 26.97 -7.71
N GLY A 38 -0.14 26.59 -8.12
CA GLY A 38 -1.13 25.87 -7.31
C GLY A 38 -1.22 24.37 -7.58
N ASP A 39 -0.29 23.76 -8.32
CA ASP A 39 -0.40 22.33 -8.71
C ASP A 39 0.20 21.34 -7.71
N GLY A 40 0.75 21.85 -6.60
CA GLY A 40 1.41 21.06 -5.56
C GLY A 40 2.92 20.94 -5.74
N ARG A 41 3.53 21.57 -6.76
CA ARG A 41 4.99 21.57 -6.93
C ARG A 41 5.72 22.02 -5.68
N ASN A 42 6.94 21.52 -5.53
CA ASN A 42 7.78 21.76 -4.35
C ASN A 42 7.16 21.30 -3.03
N VAL A 43 6.06 20.53 -3.00
CA VAL A 43 5.50 19.96 -1.76
C VAL A 43 5.82 18.47 -1.70
N LEU A 44 6.24 17.96 -0.53
CA LEU A 44 6.44 16.54 -0.27
C LEU A 44 5.36 15.99 0.67
N ILE A 45 4.58 15.03 0.16
CA ILE A 45 3.52 14.36 0.91
C ILE A 45 4.01 12.98 1.36
N ALA A 46 3.93 12.69 2.66
CA ALA A 46 4.11 11.36 3.20
C ALA A 46 2.78 10.60 3.21
N ILE A 47 2.75 9.43 2.59
CA ILE A 47 1.60 8.52 2.62
C ILE A 47 1.90 7.41 3.63
N LEU A 48 1.32 7.52 4.82
CA LEU A 48 1.40 6.51 5.88
C LEU A 48 0.24 5.54 5.69
N ASP A 49 0.52 4.40 5.08
CA ASP A 49 -0.51 3.44 4.68
C ASP A 49 0.07 2.02 4.52
N THR A 50 -0.52 1.21 3.66
CA THR A 50 -0.20 -0.16 3.28
C THR A 50 0.92 -0.28 2.24
N GLY A 51 1.60 0.84 1.94
CA GLY A 51 2.61 0.92 0.88
C GLY A 51 2.03 1.34 -0.47
N VAL A 52 2.88 1.93 -1.31
CA VAL A 52 2.53 2.42 -2.66
C VAL A 52 3.31 1.63 -3.70
N ASP A 53 2.62 1.17 -4.74
CA ASP A 53 3.23 0.46 -5.86
C ASP A 53 3.98 1.45 -6.78
N PRO A 54 5.33 1.37 -6.83
CA PRO A 54 6.15 2.29 -7.61
C PRO A 54 6.04 2.08 -9.13
N SER A 55 5.40 1.01 -9.59
CA SER A 55 5.23 0.70 -11.01
C SER A 55 4.03 1.43 -11.66
N LEU A 56 3.19 2.10 -10.86
CA LEU A 56 1.98 2.73 -11.35
C LEU A 56 2.30 3.89 -12.31
N PRO A 57 1.76 3.88 -13.55
CA PRO A 57 2.06 4.92 -14.55
C PRO A 57 1.75 6.34 -14.08
N SER A 58 0.71 6.49 -13.26
CA SER A 58 0.25 7.77 -12.69
C SER A 58 1.16 8.33 -11.61
N LEU A 59 2.10 7.54 -11.09
CA LEU A 59 3.00 7.92 -10.00
C LEU A 59 4.46 7.93 -10.43
N GLN A 60 4.73 8.00 -11.74
CA GLN A 60 6.10 8.03 -12.27
C GLN A 60 6.73 9.41 -12.16
N LYS A 61 6.02 10.45 -12.63
CA LYS A 61 6.57 11.82 -12.74
C LYS A 61 5.60 12.87 -12.25
N THR A 62 6.12 13.95 -11.67
CA THR A 62 5.39 15.19 -11.38
C THR A 62 5.07 15.96 -12.67
N THR A 63 4.29 17.03 -12.57
CA THR A 63 4.09 18.02 -13.66
C THR A 63 5.40 18.66 -14.11
N THR A 64 6.40 18.78 -13.21
CA THR A 64 7.74 19.29 -13.50
C THR A 64 8.70 18.26 -14.10
N GLY A 65 8.25 17.01 -14.30
CA GLY A 65 9.04 15.92 -14.89
C GLY A 65 9.97 15.20 -13.91
N GLU A 66 9.98 15.60 -12.64
CA GLU A 66 10.76 14.95 -11.58
C GLU A 66 10.12 13.61 -11.16
N ARG A 67 10.91 12.71 -10.57
CA ARG A 67 10.38 11.44 -10.04
C ARG A 67 9.35 11.73 -8.94
N LYS A 68 8.14 11.20 -9.10
CA LYS A 68 7.00 11.47 -8.21
C LYS A 68 7.16 10.76 -6.87
N ILE A 69 7.44 9.46 -6.86
CA ILE A 69 7.74 8.73 -5.62
C ILE A 69 9.23 8.87 -5.31
N VAL A 70 9.56 9.54 -4.21
CA VAL A 70 10.96 9.78 -3.81
C VAL A 70 11.57 8.59 -3.10
N ASP A 71 10.76 7.85 -2.33
CA ASP A 71 11.19 6.70 -1.55
C ASP A 71 9.99 5.76 -1.23
N CYS A 72 10.27 4.47 -1.04
CA CYS A 72 9.31 3.45 -0.58
C CYS A 72 9.94 2.69 0.59
N ILE A 73 9.33 2.77 1.77
CA ILE A 73 9.94 2.30 3.01
C ILE A 73 8.95 1.42 3.77
N ASP A 74 9.41 0.22 4.15
CA ASP A 74 8.71 -0.63 5.10
C ASP A 74 9.03 -0.19 6.53
N CYS A 75 8.09 0.50 7.17
CA CYS A 75 8.23 0.92 8.56
C CYS A 75 7.90 -0.22 9.54
N SER A 76 7.18 -1.25 9.11
CA SER A 76 6.79 -2.39 9.95
C SER A 76 7.95 -3.35 10.27
N GLY A 77 8.95 -3.40 9.39
CA GLY A 77 10.06 -4.36 9.45
C GLY A 77 9.65 -5.78 9.05
N ALA A 78 8.47 -5.99 8.47
CA ALA A 78 8.05 -7.28 7.97
C ALA A 78 8.91 -7.75 6.78
N GLY A 79 9.45 -6.81 6.01
CA GLY A 79 10.34 -7.02 4.88
C GLY A 79 11.83 -7.04 5.22
N ASP A 80 12.20 -6.89 6.50
CA ASP A 80 13.60 -6.91 6.92
C ASP A 80 14.23 -8.31 6.73
N VAL A 81 15.48 -8.30 6.27
CA VAL A 81 16.33 -9.48 6.08
C VAL A 81 17.69 -9.18 6.71
N GLU A 82 18.08 -10.02 7.66
CA GLU A 82 19.42 -9.99 8.24
C GLU A 82 20.44 -10.49 7.20
N THR A 83 21.43 -9.65 6.88
CA THR A 83 22.47 -9.92 5.88
C THR A 83 23.88 -9.82 6.49
N ASN A 84 24.00 -10.19 7.77
CA ASN A 84 25.24 -10.15 8.54
C ASN A 84 26.24 -11.27 8.17
N VAL A 85 25.81 -12.33 7.48
CA VAL A 85 26.70 -13.40 7.03
C VAL A 85 27.41 -12.98 5.75
N VAL A 86 28.72 -12.76 5.85
CA VAL A 86 29.56 -12.34 4.72
C VAL A 86 30.37 -13.51 4.18
N LYS A 87 30.30 -13.74 2.86
CA LYS A 87 31.11 -14.73 2.15
C LYS A 87 31.83 -14.11 0.95
N SER A 88 32.87 -14.80 0.49
CA SER A 88 33.56 -14.47 -0.77
C SER A 88 33.20 -15.49 -1.85
N ALA A 89 33.21 -15.05 -3.11
CA ALA A 89 32.93 -15.92 -4.23
C ALA A 89 34.15 -16.79 -4.56
N VAL A 90 33.94 -18.09 -4.78
CA VAL A 90 34.97 -19.02 -5.26
C VAL A 90 34.52 -19.48 -6.65
N ASN A 91 35.36 -19.27 -7.66
CA ASN A 91 35.05 -19.57 -9.07
C ASN A 91 33.71 -18.95 -9.55
N GLY A 92 33.41 -17.73 -9.11
CA GLY A 92 32.17 -17.01 -9.46
C GLY A 92 30.91 -17.55 -8.78
N ILE A 93 31.04 -18.38 -7.74
CA ILE A 93 29.93 -18.96 -6.98
C ILE A 93 30.02 -18.54 -5.51
N VAL A 94 28.89 -18.17 -4.94
CA VAL A 94 28.70 -17.97 -3.49
C VAL A 94 27.68 -19.00 -3.00
N ILE A 95 27.98 -19.73 -1.92
CA ILE A 95 27.02 -20.66 -1.31
C ILE A 95 26.04 -19.84 -0.45
N GLY A 96 24.78 -19.79 -0.88
CA GLY A 96 23.68 -19.14 -0.15
C GLY A 96 23.44 -19.77 1.21
N LEU A 97 22.64 -19.11 2.06
CA LEU A 97 22.26 -19.67 3.37
C LEU A 97 21.25 -20.81 3.23
N THR A 98 20.53 -20.89 2.11
CA THR A 98 19.72 -22.09 1.80
C THR A 98 20.57 -23.29 1.34
N GLY A 99 21.89 -23.14 1.20
CA GLY A 99 22.80 -24.14 0.65
C GLY A 99 22.89 -24.15 -0.88
N ARG A 100 22.09 -23.32 -1.58
CA ARG A 100 22.14 -23.20 -3.04
C ARG A 100 23.44 -22.54 -3.52
N ASN A 101 23.95 -23.00 -4.67
CA ASN A 101 25.09 -22.38 -5.36
C ASN A 101 24.61 -21.15 -6.14
N LEU A 102 24.87 -19.96 -5.62
CA LEU A 102 24.51 -18.70 -6.25
C LEU A 102 25.58 -18.31 -7.28
N LYS A 103 25.25 -18.41 -8.57
CA LYS A 103 26.17 -18.06 -9.65
C LYS A 103 26.15 -16.54 -9.86
N ILE A 104 27.25 -15.88 -9.49
CA ILE A 104 27.39 -14.43 -9.62
C ILE A 104 27.56 -14.06 -11.10
N PRO A 105 26.73 -13.16 -11.66
CA PRO A 105 26.92 -12.64 -13.00
C PRO A 105 28.24 -11.87 -13.11
N GLY A 106 29.03 -12.13 -14.16
CA GLY A 106 30.30 -11.44 -14.39
C GLY A 106 30.17 -9.93 -14.64
N THR A 107 28.96 -9.44 -14.89
CA THR A 107 28.64 -8.01 -15.04
C THR A 107 28.53 -7.27 -13.70
N TRP A 108 28.39 -7.99 -12.58
CA TRP A 108 28.26 -7.37 -11.26
C TRP A 108 29.62 -6.94 -10.74
N LYS A 109 29.78 -5.63 -10.52
CA LYS A 109 30.97 -5.07 -9.88
C LYS A 109 30.87 -5.26 -8.38
N ASN A 110 31.96 -5.73 -7.76
CA ASN A 110 32.12 -5.81 -6.32
C ASN A 110 33.63 -5.73 -5.98
N PRO A 111 34.19 -4.52 -5.84
CA PRO A 111 35.62 -4.34 -5.57
C PRO A 111 36.05 -4.91 -4.21
N THR A 112 35.12 -5.06 -3.27
CA THR A 112 35.42 -5.57 -1.93
C THR A 112 35.58 -7.10 -1.90
N GLY A 113 35.00 -7.80 -2.87
CA GLY A 113 34.90 -9.28 -2.87
C GLY A 113 34.02 -9.85 -1.75
N LYS A 114 33.32 -9.00 -1.00
CA LYS A 114 32.44 -9.38 0.12
C LYS A 114 30.98 -9.41 -0.35
N TRP A 115 30.30 -10.52 -0.07
CA TRP A 115 28.89 -10.73 -0.37
C TRP A 115 28.14 -10.99 0.93
N HIS A 116 27.21 -10.10 1.26
CA HIS A 116 26.35 -10.18 2.42
C HIS A 116 25.12 -11.03 2.07
N LEU A 117 24.80 -12.02 2.90
CA LEU A 117 23.80 -13.04 2.59
C LEU A 117 22.71 -13.06 3.65
N GLY A 118 21.47 -13.17 3.19
CA GLY A 118 20.28 -13.38 4.01
C GLY A 118 19.29 -14.30 3.32
N ILE A 119 18.17 -14.61 3.98
CA ILE A 119 17.08 -15.41 3.42
C ILE A 119 15.74 -14.75 3.68
N LYS A 120 14.81 -14.92 2.73
CA LYS A 120 13.44 -14.45 2.89
C LYS A 120 12.44 -15.48 2.37
N PRO A 121 11.52 -15.99 3.22
CA PRO A 121 10.34 -16.71 2.74
C PRO A 121 9.46 -15.77 1.91
N ILE A 122 9.26 -16.09 0.63
CA ILE A 122 8.60 -15.15 -0.30
C ILE A 122 7.11 -14.96 0.03
N TYR A 123 6.45 -15.98 0.58
CA TYR A 123 5.06 -15.88 1.01
C TYR A 123 4.83 -14.90 2.18
N GLU A 124 5.88 -14.49 2.90
CA GLU A 124 5.75 -13.43 3.91
C GLU A 124 5.64 -12.03 3.28
N LEU A 125 6.20 -11.84 2.07
CA LEU A 125 6.17 -10.57 1.36
C LEU A 125 4.83 -10.32 0.67
N TYR A 126 4.11 -11.39 0.29
CA TYR A 126 2.83 -11.23 -0.42
C TYR A 126 1.70 -10.74 0.50
N PRO A 127 0.90 -9.75 0.06
CA PRO A 127 -0.41 -9.45 0.62
C PRO A 127 -1.25 -10.70 0.85
N LYS A 128 -2.05 -10.76 1.93
CA LYS A 128 -2.91 -11.92 2.27
C LYS A 128 -3.73 -12.44 1.07
N ASN A 129 -4.40 -11.52 0.35
CA ASN A 129 -5.22 -11.87 -0.80
C ASN A 129 -4.40 -12.41 -1.97
N LEU A 130 -3.25 -11.78 -2.26
CA LEU A 130 -2.36 -12.23 -3.32
C LEU A 130 -1.73 -13.57 -2.98
N ARG A 131 -1.28 -13.76 -1.74
CA ARG A 131 -0.73 -15.01 -1.23
C ARG A 131 -1.71 -16.17 -1.41
N LYS A 132 -2.99 -15.95 -1.11
CA LYS A 132 -4.04 -16.95 -1.33
C LYS A 132 -4.11 -17.34 -2.81
N ILE A 133 -4.16 -16.36 -3.71
CA ILE A 133 -4.22 -16.59 -5.17
C ILE A 133 -2.98 -17.35 -5.64
N VAL A 134 -1.78 -16.92 -5.24
CA VAL A 134 -0.52 -17.56 -5.63
C VAL A 134 -0.46 -19.01 -5.14
N LYS A 135 -0.89 -19.29 -3.90
CA LYS A 135 -0.95 -20.67 -3.36
C LYS A 135 -1.93 -21.54 -4.14
N GLU A 136 -3.12 -21.03 -4.44
CA GLU A 136 -4.13 -21.76 -5.21
C GLU A 136 -3.68 -22.05 -6.64
N ASP A 137 -3.08 -21.06 -7.31
CA ASP A 137 -2.54 -21.19 -8.66
C ASP A 137 -1.39 -22.22 -8.68
N TRP A 138 -0.45 -22.11 -7.73
CA TRP A 138 0.66 -23.06 -7.59
C TRP A 138 0.19 -24.49 -7.36
N LYS A 139 -0.74 -24.67 -6.41
CA LYS A 139 -1.29 -26.00 -6.08
C LYS A 139 -1.97 -26.65 -7.28
N LYS A 140 -2.80 -25.90 -8.01
CA LYS A 140 -3.51 -26.42 -9.18
C LYS A 140 -2.57 -26.85 -10.31
N GLU A 141 -1.54 -26.06 -10.59
CA GLU A 141 -0.70 -26.25 -11.77
C GLU A 141 0.44 -27.25 -11.56
N THR A 142 0.99 -27.30 -10.35
CA THR A 142 2.21 -28.08 -10.09
C THR A 142 2.01 -29.27 -9.18
N TRP A 143 0.99 -29.24 -8.33
CA TRP A 143 0.80 -30.23 -7.29
C TRP A 143 -0.37 -31.17 -7.58
N ASP A 144 -1.57 -30.63 -7.83
CA ASP A 144 -2.81 -31.40 -7.84
C ASP A 144 -2.78 -32.54 -8.87
N THR A 145 -2.34 -32.29 -10.11
CA THR A 145 -2.30 -33.34 -11.14
C THR A 145 -1.35 -34.48 -10.77
N SER A 146 -0.10 -34.16 -10.42
CA SER A 146 0.90 -35.18 -10.08
C SER A 146 0.55 -35.94 -8.79
N HIS A 147 0.00 -35.24 -7.81
CA HIS A 147 -0.40 -35.83 -6.53
C HIS A 147 -1.60 -36.77 -6.66
N GLN A 148 -2.61 -36.41 -7.46
CA GLN A 148 -3.76 -37.29 -7.72
C GLN A 148 -3.34 -38.56 -8.48
N ILE A 149 -2.41 -38.44 -9.43
CA ILE A 149 -1.85 -39.60 -10.13
C ILE A 149 -1.10 -40.51 -9.13
N ALA A 150 -0.22 -39.95 -8.30
CA ALA A 150 0.53 -40.71 -7.31
C ALA A 150 -0.39 -41.47 -6.33
N LYS A 151 -1.49 -40.84 -5.90
CA LYS A 151 -2.52 -41.50 -5.07
C LYS A 151 -3.22 -42.64 -5.78
N ALA A 152 -3.60 -42.44 -7.04
CA ALA A 152 -4.25 -43.46 -7.85
C ALA A 152 -3.30 -44.64 -8.13
N ASP A 153 -2.00 -44.38 -8.31
CA ASP A 153 -0.96 -45.39 -8.49
C ASP A 153 -0.76 -46.20 -7.20
N ALA A 154 -0.53 -45.53 -6.06
CA ALA A 154 -0.34 -46.20 -4.77
C ALA A 154 -1.56 -47.05 -4.38
N LEU A 155 -2.78 -46.57 -4.62
CA LEU A 155 -3.99 -47.35 -4.37
C LEU A 155 -4.10 -48.55 -5.32
N ARG A 156 -3.74 -48.40 -6.59
CA ARG A 156 -3.72 -49.52 -7.55
C ARG A 156 -2.69 -50.58 -7.16
N ASP A 157 -1.52 -50.19 -6.70
CA ASP A 157 -0.47 -51.12 -6.29
C ASP A 157 -0.89 -51.89 -5.02
N LEU A 158 -1.53 -51.22 -4.05
CA LEU A 158 -2.11 -51.88 -2.88
C LEU A 158 -3.18 -52.92 -3.29
N VAL A 159 -4.13 -52.53 -4.15
CA VAL A 159 -5.19 -53.44 -4.61
C VAL A 159 -4.61 -54.61 -5.40
N ARG A 160 -3.65 -54.36 -6.29
CA ARG A 160 -2.98 -55.41 -7.07
C ARG A 160 -2.27 -56.41 -6.16
N HIS A 161 -1.61 -55.93 -5.11
CA HIS A 161 -0.99 -56.79 -4.10
C HIS A 161 -2.03 -57.66 -3.39
N GLU A 162 -3.11 -57.05 -2.89
CA GLU A 162 -4.20 -57.77 -2.21
C GLU A 162 -4.86 -58.82 -3.10
N GLU A 163 -5.08 -58.53 -4.39
CA GLU A 163 -5.59 -59.47 -5.39
C GLU A 163 -4.62 -60.62 -5.65
N SER A 164 -3.31 -60.33 -5.79
CA SER A 164 -2.29 -61.35 -6.05
C SER A 164 -2.09 -62.33 -4.89
N VAL A 165 -2.31 -61.86 -3.67
CA VAL A 165 -2.15 -62.63 -2.43
C VAL A 165 -3.46 -63.34 -2.02
N GLY A 166 -4.59 -63.04 -2.66
CA GLY A 166 -5.89 -63.65 -2.34
C GLY A 166 -6.53 -63.10 -1.06
N GLY A 167 -6.23 -61.85 -0.71
CA GLY A 167 -6.79 -61.13 0.44
C GLY A 167 -6.07 -61.34 1.78
N PHE A 168 -5.81 -62.60 2.17
CA PHE A 168 -5.11 -62.92 3.43
C PHE A 168 -3.99 -63.94 3.20
N SER A 169 -2.77 -63.58 3.59
CA SER A 169 -1.60 -64.48 3.56
C SER A 169 -0.95 -64.55 4.93
N ASP A 170 -0.53 -65.75 5.31
CA ASP A 170 0.23 -66.01 6.52
C ASP A 170 1.74 -65.79 6.34
N ASN A 171 2.19 -65.55 5.11
CA ASN A 171 3.57 -65.21 4.83
C ASN A 171 3.91 -63.81 5.36
N ILE A 172 4.94 -63.73 6.20
CA ILE A 172 5.42 -62.49 6.82
C ILE A 172 5.80 -61.46 5.75
N LYS A 173 6.38 -61.89 4.63
CA LYS A 173 6.79 -61.01 3.54
C LYS A 173 5.60 -60.27 2.93
N ASP A 174 4.53 -61.00 2.63
CA ASP A 174 3.31 -60.44 2.02
C ASP A 174 2.60 -59.45 2.96
N LYS A 175 2.69 -59.69 4.29
CA LYS A 175 2.17 -58.77 5.32
C LYS A 175 2.95 -57.46 5.34
N HIS A 176 4.29 -57.52 5.37
CA HIS A 176 5.12 -56.33 5.36
C HIS A 176 4.95 -55.51 4.08
N GLU A 177 4.84 -56.16 2.92
CA GLU A 177 4.61 -55.47 1.64
C GLU A 177 3.24 -54.79 1.60
N ARG A 178 2.19 -55.44 2.13
CA ARG A 178 0.87 -54.83 2.26
C ARG A 178 0.90 -53.61 3.21
N GLU A 179 1.55 -53.74 4.36
CA GLU A 179 1.69 -52.67 5.33
C GLU A 179 2.42 -51.46 4.73
N ASP A 180 3.53 -51.69 4.00
CA ASP A 180 4.26 -50.63 3.32
C ASP A 180 3.38 -49.90 2.29
N LEU A 181 2.68 -50.63 1.41
CA LEU A 181 1.76 -50.06 0.42
C LEU A 181 0.60 -49.29 1.09
N ALA A 182 0.04 -49.82 2.18
CA ALA A 182 -0.99 -49.13 2.94
C ALA A 182 -0.45 -47.84 3.59
N CYS A 183 0.78 -47.88 4.13
CA CYS A 183 1.47 -46.71 4.66
C CYS A 183 1.73 -45.67 3.57
N GLN A 184 2.09 -46.06 2.34
CA GLN A 184 2.26 -45.14 1.22
C GLN A 184 0.95 -44.43 0.85
N VAL A 185 -0.18 -45.16 0.80
CA VAL A 185 -1.52 -44.57 0.55
C VAL A 185 -1.89 -43.58 1.65
N GLU A 186 -1.74 -43.97 2.92
CA GLU A 186 -2.05 -43.09 4.05
C GLU A 186 -1.13 -41.87 4.10
N PHE A 187 0.16 -42.03 3.81
CA PHE A 187 1.09 -40.92 3.69
C PHE A 187 0.62 -39.90 2.64
N LEU A 188 0.28 -40.36 1.43
CA LEU A 188 -0.21 -39.47 0.37
C LEU A 188 -1.53 -38.77 0.73
N ARG A 189 -2.39 -39.40 1.53
CA ARG A 189 -3.61 -38.76 2.09
C ARG A 189 -3.26 -37.69 3.12
N LEU A 190 -2.31 -37.94 4.01
CA LEU A 190 -1.86 -36.99 5.01
C LEU A 190 -1.22 -35.75 4.38
N VAL A 191 -0.50 -35.92 3.27
CA VAL A 191 0.15 -34.82 2.55
C VAL A 191 -0.85 -33.76 2.05
N ASP A 192 -2.13 -34.09 1.82
CA ASP A 192 -3.15 -33.08 1.47
C ASP A 192 -3.34 -32.00 2.54
N LYS A 193 -3.06 -32.37 3.79
CA LYS A 193 -3.23 -31.49 4.95
C LYS A 193 -1.98 -30.68 5.26
N LEU A 194 -0.87 -30.94 4.58
CA LEU A 194 0.36 -30.19 4.78
C LEU A 194 0.19 -28.76 4.26
N GLU A 195 0.58 -27.80 5.10
CA GLU A 195 0.55 -26.40 4.73
C GLU A 195 1.79 -26.04 3.90
N ASP A 196 1.59 -25.56 2.68
CA ASP A 196 2.66 -25.02 1.88
C ASP A 196 3.14 -23.66 2.43
N LYS A 197 4.39 -23.62 2.88
CA LYS A 197 5.07 -22.41 3.39
C LYS A 197 5.73 -21.58 2.26
N GLY A 198 5.74 -22.10 1.04
CA GLY A 198 6.26 -21.43 -0.14
C GLY A 198 7.78 -21.48 -0.23
N PRO A 199 8.34 -20.89 -1.31
CA PRO A 199 9.76 -20.91 -1.55
C PRO A 199 10.49 -19.89 -0.65
N VAL A 200 11.71 -20.26 -0.24
CA VAL A 200 12.64 -19.39 0.49
C VAL A 200 13.72 -18.92 -0.49
N ALA A 201 13.83 -17.61 -0.69
CA ALA A 201 14.88 -17.02 -1.51
C ALA A 201 16.15 -16.73 -0.69
N ASP A 202 17.30 -16.80 -1.35
CA ASP A 202 18.51 -16.14 -0.86
C ASP A 202 18.49 -14.68 -1.30
N CYS A 203 18.84 -13.79 -0.38
CA CYS A 203 19.07 -12.39 -0.64
C CYS A 203 20.58 -12.14 -0.60
N ILE A 204 21.11 -11.47 -1.63
CA ILE A 204 22.52 -11.14 -1.73
C ILE A 204 22.69 -9.63 -1.82
N VAL A 205 23.56 -9.07 -0.98
CA VAL A 205 23.85 -7.64 -0.86
C VAL A 205 25.35 -7.42 -1.03
N TRP A 206 25.73 -6.37 -1.75
CA TRP A 206 27.13 -5.99 -1.96
C TRP A 206 27.26 -4.51 -2.29
N HIS A 207 28.48 -3.99 -2.17
CA HIS A 207 28.80 -2.64 -2.61
C HIS A 207 29.52 -2.70 -3.96
N ASP A 208 29.02 -1.98 -4.98
CA ASP A 208 29.58 -2.04 -6.34
C ASP A 208 30.78 -1.12 -6.57
N GLY A 209 31.11 -0.31 -5.56
CA GLY A 209 32.17 0.71 -5.58
C GLY A 209 31.60 2.12 -5.49
N GLU A 210 30.33 2.32 -5.85
CA GLU A 210 29.63 3.60 -5.80
C GLU A 210 28.44 3.56 -4.84
N GLN A 211 27.70 2.44 -4.83
CA GLN A 211 26.51 2.28 -4.01
C GLN A 211 26.27 0.83 -3.59
N TRP A 212 25.43 0.67 -2.56
CA TRP A 212 24.90 -0.64 -2.21
C TRP A 212 23.93 -1.16 -3.28
N LYS A 213 24.03 -2.46 -3.54
CA LYS A 213 23.19 -3.23 -4.45
C LYS A 213 22.68 -4.47 -3.72
N ALA A 214 21.48 -4.90 -4.10
CA ALA A 214 20.88 -6.12 -3.62
C ALA A 214 20.20 -6.90 -4.75
N CYS A 215 20.05 -8.20 -4.56
CA CYS A 215 19.30 -9.09 -5.44
C CYS A 215 18.62 -10.18 -4.62
N ILE A 216 17.36 -10.49 -4.93
CA ILE A 216 16.64 -11.66 -4.42
C ILE A 216 16.76 -12.75 -5.48
N ASP A 217 17.13 -13.98 -5.10
CA ASP A 217 17.12 -15.13 -6.01
C ASP A 217 15.68 -15.61 -6.29
N THR A 218 14.96 -14.86 -7.13
CA THR A 218 13.60 -15.20 -7.60
C THR A 218 13.58 -16.43 -8.50
N SER A 219 14.75 -16.95 -8.94
CA SER A 219 14.84 -18.22 -9.65
C SER A 219 14.69 -19.44 -8.73
N PHE A 220 14.94 -19.25 -7.42
CA PHE A 220 15.02 -20.31 -6.40
C PHE A 220 16.00 -21.43 -6.72
N ARG A 221 16.92 -21.20 -7.67
CA ARG A 221 17.84 -22.20 -8.23
C ARG A 221 19.29 -21.69 -8.31
N GLY A 222 19.59 -20.52 -7.75
CA GLY A 222 20.91 -19.89 -7.76
C GLY A 222 21.28 -19.23 -9.09
N ARG A 223 20.32 -19.01 -9.99
CA ARG A 223 20.53 -18.39 -11.31
C ARG A 223 20.35 -16.88 -11.24
N LEU A 224 21.26 -16.21 -10.55
CA LEU A 224 21.18 -14.75 -10.33
C LEU A 224 21.22 -13.91 -11.62
N SER A 225 21.70 -14.46 -12.73
CA SER A 225 21.63 -13.79 -14.04
C SER A 225 20.20 -13.58 -14.56
N LEU A 226 19.23 -14.34 -14.05
CA LEU A 226 17.80 -14.18 -14.35
C LEU A 226 17.10 -13.25 -13.35
N CYS A 227 17.79 -12.89 -12.27
CA CYS A 227 17.25 -12.08 -11.19
C CYS A 227 17.66 -10.63 -11.38
N ARG A 228 16.91 -9.71 -10.79
CA ARG A 228 17.16 -8.28 -10.94
C ARG A 228 18.07 -7.79 -9.81
N ALA A 229 19.27 -7.32 -10.16
CA ALA A 229 20.12 -6.55 -9.26
C ALA A 229 19.65 -5.09 -9.24
N MET A 230 19.48 -4.52 -8.06
CA MET A 230 19.00 -3.14 -7.90
C MET A 230 19.73 -2.42 -6.77
N GLY A 231 19.83 -1.10 -6.87
CA GLY A 231 20.21 -0.26 -5.75
C GLY A 231 19.04 0.10 -4.85
N GLU A 232 19.32 0.95 -3.86
CA GLU A 232 18.27 1.52 -3.02
C GLU A 232 17.34 2.44 -3.83
N TYR A 233 16.03 2.27 -3.65
CA TYR A 233 15.02 2.96 -4.45
C TYR A 233 15.12 4.48 -4.34
N ARG A 234 15.48 5.00 -3.15
CA ARG A 234 15.72 6.43 -2.91
C ARG A 234 16.66 7.06 -3.94
N TYR A 235 17.71 6.36 -4.33
CA TYR A 235 18.72 6.89 -5.25
C TYR A 235 18.42 6.48 -6.70
N THR A 236 18.10 5.20 -6.93
CA THR A 236 17.99 4.66 -8.29
C THR A 236 16.58 4.76 -8.88
N GLY A 237 15.54 4.76 -8.04
CA GLY A 237 14.15 4.58 -8.46
C GLY A 237 13.85 3.19 -9.04
N GLU A 238 14.76 2.23 -8.86
CA GLU A 238 14.62 0.88 -9.41
C GLU A 238 13.69 0.02 -8.55
N TYR A 239 12.75 -0.67 -9.20
CA TYR A 239 11.90 -1.68 -8.59
C TYR A 239 11.95 -2.99 -9.39
N GLY A 240 11.66 -4.10 -8.73
CA GLY A 240 11.62 -5.44 -9.29
C GLY A 240 10.25 -6.08 -9.10
N LYS A 241 10.01 -7.23 -9.71
CA LYS A 241 8.80 -8.04 -9.51
C LYS A 241 9.17 -9.37 -8.87
N LEU A 242 8.36 -9.84 -7.92
CA LEU A 242 8.55 -11.17 -7.31
C LEU A 242 8.37 -12.27 -8.37
N SER A 243 7.35 -12.13 -9.23
CA SER A 243 7.27 -12.84 -10.51
C SER A 243 6.50 -12.03 -11.56
N ASP A 244 6.70 -12.36 -12.83
CA ASP A 244 5.92 -11.75 -13.92
C ASP A 244 4.42 -12.11 -13.87
N ARG A 245 4.06 -13.19 -13.17
CA ARG A 245 2.67 -13.65 -13.05
C ARG A 245 1.92 -12.91 -11.97
N ASP A 246 2.55 -12.70 -10.82
CA ASP A 246 1.92 -12.02 -9.69
C ASP A 246 1.95 -10.50 -9.82
N GLU A 247 2.88 -9.93 -10.58
CA GLU A 247 3.06 -8.47 -10.75
C GLU A 247 3.29 -7.72 -9.41
N ALA A 248 3.71 -8.43 -8.35
CA ALA A 248 4.02 -7.83 -7.06
C ALA A 248 5.38 -7.13 -7.12
N CYS A 249 5.35 -5.80 -7.12
CA CYS A 249 6.55 -5.00 -7.17
C CYS A 249 7.21 -4.87 -5.79
N TYR A 250 8.53 -4.92 -5.76
CA TYR A 250 9.34 -4.73 -4.57
C TYR A 250 10.44 -3.69 -4.81
N THR A 251 10.88 -3.06 -3.73
CA THR A 251 11.97 -2.10 -3.68
C THR A 251 12.93 -2.43 -2.55
N PHE A 252 14.11 -1.81 -2.54
CA PHE A 252 15.11 -2.01 -1.51
C PHE A 252 15.49 -0.72 -0.79
N ARG A 253 15.80 -0.90 0.49
CA ARG A 253 16.64 -0.02 1.29
C ARG A 253 17.70 -0.88 1.97
N ILE A 254 18.92 -0.37 2.06
CA ILE A 254 20.06 -1.14 2.55
C ILE A 254 20.71 -0.34 3.68
N GLU A 255 20.89 -0.96 4.83
CA GLU A 255 21.61 -0.30 5.92
C GLU A 255 23.05 -0.02 5.49
N ALA A 256 23.63 1.11 5.91
CA ALA A 256 24.98 1.53 5.50
C ALA A 256 26.08 0.48 5.78
N SER A 257 25.85 -0.41 6.75
CA SER A 257 26.73 -1.53 7.10
C SER A 257 26.68 -2.70 6.10
N GLY A 258 25.62 -2.79 5.28
CA GLY A 258 25.28 -3.94 4.45
C GLY A 258 24.65 -5.10 5.21
N ASN A 259 24.44 -4.98 6.53
CA ASN A 259 23.99 -6.08 7.40
C ASN A 259 22.48 -6.20 7.56
N ARG A 260 21.71 -5.25 7.02
CA ARG A 260 20.25 -5.35 6.92
C ARG A 260 19.78 -4.90 5.55
N LEU A 261 19.00 -5.75 4.89
CA LEU A 261 18.25 -5.45 3.69
C LEU A 261 16.78 -5.29 4.06
N GLU A 262 16.17 -4.18 3.68
CA GLU A 262 14.73 -3.96 3.80
C GLU A 262 14.09 -4.15 2.42
N ILE A 263 13.14 -5.07 2.33
CA ILE A 263 12.36 -5.35 1.11
C ILE A 263 10.96 -4.78 1.28
N CYS A 264 10.65 -3.68 0.58
CA CYS A 264 9.33 -3.09 0.65
C CYS A 264 8.45 -3.59 -0.51
N VAL A 265 7.40 -4.35 -0.17
CA VAL A 265 6.31 -4.79 -1.05
C VAL A 265 5.00 -4.21 -0.49
N PRO A 266 4.22 -3.44 -1.26
CA PRO A 266 2.92 -2.97 -0.80
C PRO A 266 2.03 -4.12 -0.33
N ASN A 267 1.52 -4.02 0.90
CA ASN A 267 0.76 -5.10 1.54
C ASN A 267 -0.73 -5.09 1.16
N SER A 268 -1.22 -4.02 0.51
CA SER A 268 -2.62 -3.86 0.09
C SER A 268 -2.76 -2.86 -1.07
N ALA A 269 -3.92 -2.87 -1.72
CA ALA A 269 -4.27 -1.92 -2.78
C ALA A 269 -4.49 -0.48 -2.26
N HIS A 270 -4.72 -0.35 -0.96
CA HIS A 270 -5.22 0.87 -0.32
C HIS A 270 -4.22 2.04 -0.42
N GLY A 271 -2.93 1.83 -0.13
CA GLY A 271 -1.94 2.91 -0.11
C GLY A 271 -1.69 3.51 -1.50
N SER A 272 -1.65 2.66 -2.52
CA SER A 272 -1.63 3.12 -3.92
C SER A 272 -2.87 3.92 -4.30
N HIS A 273 -4.06 3.49 -3.87
CA HIS A 273 -5.31 4.21 -4.14
C HIS A 273 -5.29 5.60 -3.49
N VAL A 274 -4.90 5.68 -2.22
CA VAL A 274 -4.70 6.91 -1.43
C VAL A 274 -3.69 7.86 -2.10
N ALA A 275 -2.52 7.34 -2.50
CA ALA A 275 -1.49 8.13 -3.17
C ALA A 275 -1.98 8.70 -4.52
N ASN A 276 -2.79 7.95 -5.25
CA ASN A 276 -3.36 8.42 -6.52
C ASN A 276 -4.38 9.55 -6.31
N ILE A 277 -5.23 9.47 -5.29
CA ILE A 277 -6.16 10.57 -4.94
C ILE A 277 -5.37 11.83 -4.63
N ALA A 278 -4.36 11.73 -3.77
CA ALA A 278 -3.58 12.88 -3.34
C ALA A 278 -2.84 13.54 -4.51
N ALA A 279 -2.14 12.78 -5.34
CA ALA A 279 -1.14 13.36 -6.24
C ALA A 279 -0.90 12.61 -7.56
N ALA A 280 -1.82 11.78 -8.07
CA ALA A 280 -1.63 11.16 -9.40
C ALA A 280 -1.39 12.19 -10.50
N HIS A 281 -0.51 11.87 -11.45
CA HIS A 281 -0.26 12.66 -12.64
C HIS A 281 -0.25 11.75 -13.88
N PHE A 282 -1.27 11.91 -14.72
CA PHE A 282 -1.43 11.23 -15.99
C PHE A 282 -1.04 12.16 -17.15
N VAL A 283 0.12 11.88 -17.76
CA VAL A 283 0.62 12.66 -18.90
C VAL A 283 -0.40 12.64 -20.04
N GLY A 284 -0.81 13.83 -20.49
CA GLY A 284 -1.80 14.00 -21.56
C GLY A 284 -3.26 13.73 -21.14
N GLN A 285 -3.53 13.40 -19.88
CA GLN A 285 -4.88 13.12 -19.37
C GLN A 285 -5.14 13.82 -18.02
N PRO A 286 -5.11 15.18 -17.96
CA PRO A 286 -5.19 15.93 -16.70
C PRO A 286 -6.48 15.69 -15.91
N LYS A 287 -7.58 15.32 -16.59
CA LYS A 287 -8.85 14.95 -15.94
C LYS A 287 -8.68 13.80 -14.93
N LEU A 288 -7.77 12.86 -15.21
CA LEU A 288 -7.50 11.70 -14.36
C LEU A 288 -6.51 11.97 -13.21
N ASN A 289 -5.89 13.15 -13.16
CA ASN A 289 -4.94 13.49 -12.10
C ASN A 289 -5.58 13.40 -10.71
N GLY A 290 -4.74 13.20 -9.69
CA GLY A 290 -5.11 13.51 -8.31
C GLY A 290 -5.22 15.03 -8.10
N LEU A 291 -5.31 15.45 -6.85
CA LEU A 291 -5.48 16.87 -6.55
C LEU A 291 -4.17 17.67 -6.75
N ALA A 292 -3.03 17.12 -6.33
CA ALA A 292 -1.72 17.77 -6.40
C ALA A 292 -0.74 17.04 -7.36
N PRO A 293 -0.96 17.10 -8.68
CA PRO A 293 -0.11 16.38 -9.65
C PRO A 293 1.36 16.87 -9.66
N GLY A 294 1.66 18.06 -9.14
CA GLY A 294 3.02 18.59 -8.97
C GLY A 294 3.75 18.14 -7.70
N ALA A 295 3.04 17.65 -6.67
CA ALA A 295 3.65 17.25 -5.40
C ALA A 295 4.52 16.01 -5.53
N LYS A 296 5.49 15.77 -4.65
CA LYS A 296 6.22 14.50 -4.54
C LYS A 296 5.61 13.64 -3.43
N ILE A 297 5.81 12.33 -3.49
CA ILE A 297 5.31 11.36 -2.51
C ILE A 297 6.47 10.59 -1.89
N VAL A 298 6.47 10.41 -0.57
CA VAL A 298 7.19 9.34 0.11
C VAL A 298 6.19 8.30 0.63
N SER A 299 6.39 7.03 0.27
CA SER A 299 5.55 5.92 0.74
C SER A 299 6.15 5.33 2.01
N LEU A 300 5.39 5.40 3.10
CA LEU A 300 5.75 4.82 4.39
C LEU A 300 4.74 3.72 4.73
N MET A 301 5.12 2.47 4.51
CA MET A 301 4.27 1.33 4.83
C MET A 301 4.28 1.09 6.34
N ILE A 302 3.18 1.45 7.00
CA ILE A 302 2.99 1.26 8.45
C ILE A 302 2.24 -0.03 8.78
N GLY A 303 1.47 -0.56 7.81
CA GLY A 303 0.76 -1.83 7.98
C GLY A 303 1.71 -3.02 7.98
N ASP A 304 1.52 -3.92 8.93
CA ASP A 304 2.34 -5.11 9.10
C ASP A 304 1.60 -6.37 8.62
N ASN A 305 2.12 -6.97 7.55
CA ASN A 305 1.50 -8.12 6.90
C ASN A 305 1.50 -9.40 7.78
N ARG A 306 2.27 -9.42 8.87
CA ARG A 306 2.29 -10.50 9.87
C ARG A 306 1.05 -10.46 10.78
N ILE A 307 0.42 -9.30 10.90
CA ILE A 307 -0.78 -9.04 11.72
C ILE A 307 -1.91 -8.44 10.88
N ASP A 308 -2.16 -9.04 9.72
CA ASP A 308 -3.27 -8.66 8.82
C ASP A 308 -3.26 -7.19 8.36
N SER A 309 -2.06 -6.63 8.17
CA SER A 309 -1.81 -5.25 7.71
C SER A 309 -2.24 -4.15 8.70
N MET A 310 -2.44 -4.49 9.97
CA MET A 310 -2.61 -3.51 11.05
C MET A 310 -1.32 -2.70 11.25
N GLU A 311 -1.46 -1.45 11.66
CA GLU A 311 -0.34 -0.62 12.06
C GLU A 311 0.24 -1.05 13.42
N THR A 312 1.52 -0.77 13.64
CA THR A 312 2.18 -0.98 14.93
C THR A 312 2.72 0.34 15.45
N GLY A 313 2.75 0.52 16.78
CA GLY A 313 3.37 1.71 17.39
C GLY A 313 4.82 1.90 16.95
N THR A 314 5.57 0.82 16.77
CA THR A 314 6.94 0.85 16.23
C THR A 314 6.99 1.34 14.79
N ALA A 315 6.06 0.92 13.94
CA ALA A 315 6.00 1.38 12.55
C ALA A 315 5.63 2.88 12.48
N LEU A 316 4.71 3.34 13.32
CA LEU A 316 4.31 4.74 13.41
C LEU A 316 5.47 5.63 13.86
N VAL A 317 6.14 5.29 14.97
CA VAL A 317 7.29 6.07 15.46
C VAL A 317 8.43 6.10 14.44
N ARG A 318 8.70 4.97 13.76
CA ARG A 318 9.67 4.91 12.67
C ARG A 318 9.27 5.82 11.50
N ALA A 319 8.01 5.79 11.09
CA ALA A 319 7.48 6.65 10.03
C ALA A 319 7.60 8.13 10.40
N PHE A 320 7.25 8.52 11.64
CA PHE A 320 7.36 9.92 12.09
C PHE A 320 8.81 10.41 12.11
N SER A 321 9.75 9.57 12.57
CA SER A 321 11.18 9.88 12.52
C SER A 321 11.70 10.09 11.09
N ILE A 322 11.22 9.27 10.15
CA ILE A 322 11.55 9.44 8.72
C ILE A 322 10.93 10.70 8.14
N CYS A 323 9.67 11.02 8.47
CA CYS A 323 9.01 12.26 8.07
C CYS A 323 9.79 13.49 8.53
N ALA A 324 10.23 13.51 9.79
CA ALA A 324 11.07 14.57 10.35
C ALA A 324 12.42 14.70 9.62
N THR A 325 13.09 13.56 9.38
CA THR A 325 14.39 13.53 8.68
C THR A 325 14.28 14.00 7.23
N MET A 326 13.20 13.62 6.54
CA MET A 326 12.95 13.99 5.15
C MET A 326 12.33 15.39 5.00
N ARG A 327 11.93 16.03 6.11
CA ARG A 327 11.24 17.33 6.13
C ARG A 327 10.03 17.35 5.20
N VAL A 328 9.15 16.36 5.37
CA VAL A 328 7.89 16.28 4.63
C VAL A 328 7.01 17.46 5.02
N ASP A 329 6.23 18.00 4.07
CA ASP A 329 5.36 19.14 4.33
C ASP A 329 4.00 18.68 4.88
N ILE A 330 3.51 17.55 4.38
CA ILE A 330 2.20 16.98 4.71
C ILE A 330 2.36 15.50 5.04
N VAL A 331 1.69 15.04 6.09
CA VAL A 331 1.45 13.61 6.34
C VAL A 331 -0.02 13.33 6.06
N ASN A 332 -0.29 12.35 5.20
CA ASN A 332 -1.59 11.72 5.08
C ASN A 332 -1.56 10.36 5.78
N MET A 333 -2.38 10.18 6.80
CA MET A 333 -2.58 8.90 7.48
C MET A 333 -4.03 8.44 7.36
N SER A 334 -4.25 7.44 6.51
CA SER A 334 -5.57 6.84 6.28
C SER A 334 -5.76 5.56 7.11
N PHE A 335 -5.29 5.60 8.35
CA PHE A 335 -5.31 4.53 9.36
C PHE A 335 -5.74 5.12 10.71
N GLY A 336 -6.38 4.30 11.54
CA GLY A 336 -6.71 4.70 12.89
C GLY A 336 -7.61 3.73 13.63
N GLU A 337 -7.52 3.76 14.94
CA GLU A 337 -8.17 2.82 15.86
C GLU A 337 -8.88 3.57 17.00
N GLY A 338 -9.74 2.86 17.73
CA GLY A 338 -10.35 3.39 18.96
C GLY A 338 -9.29 3.63 20.05
N THR A 339 -9.50 4.66 20.88
CA THR A 339 -8.62 4.96 22.03
C THR A 339 -9.41 5.13 23.31
N HIS A 340 -8.85 4.67 24.43
CA HIS A 340 -9.37 4.94 25.77
C HIS A 340 -8.90 6.30 26.33
N PHE A 341 -7.77 6.82 25.83
CA PHE A 341 -7.13 8.03 26.34
C PHE A 341 -6.82 8.97 25.17
N PRO A 342 -7.75 9.86 24.78
CA PRO A 342 -7.49 10.90 23.80
C PRO A 342 -6.25 11.74 24.14
N ALA A 343 -5.56 12.22 23.11
CA ALA A 343 -4.40 13.11 23.21
C ALA A 343 -3.22 12.62 24.08
N ARG A 344 -3.13 11.32 24.39
CA ARG A 344 -2.10 10.77 25.28
C ARG A 344 -1.43 9.52 24.70
N GLY A 345 -0.21 9.27 25.15
CA GLY A 345 0.56 8.08 24.84
C GLY A 345 1.73 8.37 23.91
N ARG A 346 2.74 7.49 23.94
CA ARG A 346 4.02 7.74 23.29
C ARG A 346 3.92 8.02 21.79
N VAL A 347 3.06 7.29 21.07
CA VAL A 347 2.85 7.51 19.62
C VAL A 347 2.27 8.89 19.36
N ILE A 348 1.32 9.34 20.20
CA ILE A 348 0.69 10.66 20.09
C ILE A 348 1.69 11.77 20.43
N GLU A 349 2.54 11.59 21.44
CA GLU A 349 3.61 12.54 21.77
C GLU A 349 4.59 12.72 20.59
N GLU A 350 5.03 11.62 19.96
CA GLU A 350 5.92 11.73 18.78
C GLU A 350 5.21 12.34 17.56
N LEU A 351 3.90 12.10 17.40
CA LEU A 351 3.10 12.77 16.38
C LEU A 351 3.05 14.28 16.63
N GLN A 352 2.76 14.69 17.87
CA GLN A 352 2.68 16.09 18.25
C GLN A 352 4.02 16.80 18.02
N ARG A 353 5.16 16.16 18.33
CA ARG A 353 6.48 16.69 17.98
C ARG A 353 6.65 16.91 16.48
N LEU A 354 6.14 16.01 15.64
CA LEU A 354 6.19 16.18 14.19
C LEU A 354 5.39 17.42 13.73
N VAL A 355 4.25 17.70 14.35
CA VAL A 355 3.44 18.89 14.07
C VAL A 355 4.10 20.16 14.62
N GLU A 356 4.48 20.15 15.90
CA GLU A 356 4.94 21.32 16.65
C GLU A 356 6.39 21.72 16.33
N GLU A 357 7.31 20.76 16.23
CA GLU A 357 8.75 21.01 16.10
C GLU A 357 9.23 20.95 14.65
N HIS A 358 8.53 20.20 13.80
CA HIS A 358 8.89 20.01 12.39
C HIS A 358 7.95 20.69 11.40
N ASN A 359 6.95 21.44 11.87
CA ASN A 359 5.98 22.20 11.06
C ASN A 359 5.23 21.35 10.00
N VAL A 360 4.98 20.08 10.29
CA VAL A 360 4.29 19.17 9.37
C VAL A 360 2.78 19.33 9.51
N VAL A 361 2.08 19.49 8.39
CA VAL A 361 0.62 19.43 8.37
C VAL A 361 0.18 17.98 8.42
N PHE A 362 -0.37 17.54 9.55
CA PHE A 362 -0.80 16.16 9.74
C PHE A 362 -2.30 16.02 9.44
N VAL A 363 -2.62 15.23 8.42
CA VAL A 363 -3.98 14.97 7.94
C VAL A 363 -4.30 13.50 8.16
N ALA A 364 -5.42 13.22 8.82
CA ALA A 364 -5.82 11.84 9.09
C ALA A 364 -7.32 11.62 8.94
N SER A 365 -7.69 10.40 8.59
CA SER A 365 -9.09 9.97 8.51
C SER A 365 -9.76 9.95 9.89
N LEU A 366 -11.03 10.36 9.97
CA LEU A 366 -11.80 10.36 11.24
C LEU A 366 -12.29 8.98 11.70
N GLY A 367 -12.32 7.99 10.81
CA GLY A 367 -12.89 6.67 11.07
C GLY A 367 -14.27 6.47 10.44
N ASN A 368 -14.68 5.20 10.34
CA ASN A 368 -15.87 4.76 9.61
C ASN A 368 -16.92 4.11 10.53
N SER A 369 -16.98 4.52 11.80
CA SER A 369 -17.83 3.93 12.85
C SER A 369 -19.06 4.78 13.22
N GLY A 370 -19.45 5.73 12.36
CA GLY A 370 -20.69 6.49 12.52
C GLY A 370 -21.95 5.62 12.35
N PRO A 371 -23.17 6.17 12.53
CA PRO A 371 -23.49 7.60 12.70
C PRO A 371 -23.56 8.10 14.15
N ALA A 372 -23.38 7.22 15.15
CA ALA A 372 -23.47 7.63 16.55
C ALA A 372 -22.39 8.68 16.90
N LEU A 373 -22.70 9.56 17.86
CA LEU A 373 -21.73 10.52 18.42
C LEU A 373 -20.57 9.78 19.12
N SER A 374 -19.45 10.46 19.29
CA SER A 374 -18.25 9.90 19.97
C SER A 374 -17.66 8.68 19.29
N THR A 375 -17.69 8.65 17.96
CA THR A 375 -17.19 7.53 17.13
C THR A 375 -15.91 7.86 16.39
N VAL A 376 -15.34 9.05 16.60
CA VAL A 376 -14.03 9.44 16.03
C VAL A 376 -12.88 8.61 16.59
N THR A 377 -11.91 8.29 15.73
CA THR A 377 -10.76 7.45 16.07
C THR A 377 -9.48 8.25 16.28
N THR A 378 -8.43 7.56 16.75
CA THR A 378 -7.07 8.09 16.85
C THR A 378 -6.27 7.75 15.59
N PRO A 379 -5.37 8.62 15.10
CA PRO A 379 -5.06 9.94 15.64
C PRO A 379 -6.04 11.03 15.18
N GLY A 380 -6.83 10.78 14.13
CA GLY A 380 -7.56 11.80 13.37
C GLY A 380 -8.42 12.75 14.18
N GLY A 381 -9.31 12.22 15.02
CA GLY A 381 -10.20 13.07 15.80
C GLY A 381 -9.73 13.37 17.21
N THR A 382 -8.93 12.49 17.80
CA THR A 382 -8.60 12.55 19.23
C THR A 382 -7.26 13.22 19.54
N THR A 383 -6.56 13.75 18.52
CA THR A 383 -5.22 14.32 18.68
C THR A 383 -5.21 15.81 18.33
N PRO A 384 -4.82 16.69 19.28
CA PRO A 384 -4.62 18.11 19.00
C PRO A 384 -3.57 18.32 17.90
N GLY A 385 -3.79 19.31 17.03
CA GLY A 385 -2.88 19.61 15.92
C GLY A 385 -3.06 18.74 14.66
N VAL A 386 -3.80 17.63 14.75
CA VAL A 386 -4.19 16.82 13.58
C VAL A 386 -5.44 17.37 12.92
N LEU A 387 -5.44 17.42 11.59
CA LEU A 387 -6.62 17.69 10.77
C LEU A 387 -7.38 16.38 10.53
N GLY A 388 -8.44 16.18 11.31
CA GLY A 388 -9.34 15.04 11.18
C GLY A 388 -10.34 15.25 10.05
N ILE A 389 -10.26 14.41 9.01
CA ILE A 389 -11.07 14.52 7.80
C ILE A 389 -12.16 13.45 7.75
N GLY A 390 -13.42 13.87 7.64
CA GLY A 390 -14.54 12.94 7.45
C GLY A 390 -15.04 12.87 6.01
N ALA A 391 -15.92 11.90 5.77
CA ALA A 391 -16.28 11.47 4.44
C ALA A 391 -17.65 11.99 4.01
N ARG A 392 -17.68 12.66 2.86
CA ARG A 392 -18.91 13.05 2.18
C ARG A 392 -19.03 12.47 0.78
N ILE A 393 -20.26 12.29 0.31
CA ILE A 393 -20.56 12.01 -1.09
C ILE A 393 -21.01 13.31 -1.74
N CYS A 394 -20.45 13.66 -2.90
CA CYS A 394 -20.94 14.79 -3.68
C CYS A 394 -22.10 14.36 -4.59
N ALA A 395 -23.01 15.29 -4.89
CA ALA A 395 -24.19 15.03 -5.72
C ALA A 395 -23.84 14.41 -7.10
N LYS A 396 -22.76 14.89 -7.74
CA LYS A 396 -22.29 14.39 -9.04
C LYS A 396 -21.80 12.94 -8.95
N GLN A 397 -21.04 12.61 -7.91
CA GLN A 397 -20.55 11.25 -7.68
C GLN A 397 -21.66 10.27 -7.33
N ALA A 398 -22.72 10.70 -6.63
CA ALA A 398 -23.85 9.82 -6.31
C ALA A 398 -24.48 9.22 -7.57
N GLY A 399 -24.70 10.04 -8.61
CA GLY A 399 -25.19 9.60 -9.92
C GLY A 399 -24.25 8.59 -10.58
N THR A 400 -22.99 9.00 -10.79
CA THR A 400 -22.03 8.23 -11.59
C THR A 400 -21.50 6.98 -10.90
N LEU A 401 -21.18 7.05 -9.60
CA LEU A 401 -20.51 5.95 -8.88
C LEU A 401 -21.50 4.95 -8.27
N TYR A 402 -22.73 5.38 -7.96
CA TYR A 402 -23.72 4.56 -7.25
C TYR A 402 -25.03 4.33 -8.04
N GLY A 403 -25.22 4.97 -9.20
CA GLY A 403 -26.39 4.74 -10.04
C GLY A 403 -27.70 5.14 -9.36
N VAL A 404 -27.69 6.19 -8.55
CA VAL A 404 -28.88 6.64 -7.79
C VAL A 404 -30.00 7.09 -8.75
N ALA A 405 -31.22 6.61 -8.51
CA ALA A 405 -32.38 6.91 -9.36
C ALA A 405 -32.88 8.35 -9.19
N ASN A 406 -32.77 8.91 -7.98
CA ASN A 406 -33.15 10.28 -7.67
C ASN A 406 -31.90 11.13 -7.39
N PRO A 407 -31.87 12.41 -7.80
CA PRO A 407 -30.79 13.33 -7.44
C PRO A 407 -30.62 13.40 -5.92
N VAL A 408 -29.38 13.20 -5.46
CA VAL A 408 -29.02 13.28 -4.03
C VAL A 408 -28.24 14.57 -3.82
N CYS A 409 -28.52 15.30 -2.75
CA CYS A 409 -27.69 16.43 -2.34
C CYS A 409 -26.31 15.94 -1.89
N SER A 410 -25.29 16.81 -1.97
CA SER A 410 -24.03 16.53 -1.29
C SER A 410 -24.31 16.37 0.20
N THR A 411 -23.86 15.25 0.79
CA THR A 411 -24.11 14.92 2.19
C THR A 411 -23.00 14.05 2.75
N LEU A 412 -22.86 14.00 4.07
CA LEU A 412 -21.90 13.12 4.72
C LEU A 412 -22.33 11.66 4.59
N TYR A 413 -21.34 10.76 4.49
CA TYR A 413 -21.63 9.34 4.59
C TYR A 413 -22.17 9.01 6.00
N PRO A 414 -23.20 8.16 6.11
CA PRO A 414 -23.76 7.79 7.41
C PRO A 414 -22.73 7.11 8.32
N TRP A 415 -21.82 6.32 7.76
CA TRP A 415 -20.76 5.64 8.50
C TRP A 415 -19.56 6.53 8.82
N SER A 416 -19.46 7.76 8.28
CA SER A 416 -18.37 8.68 8.66
C SER A 416 -18.51 8.97 10.16
N ALA A 417 -17.42 8.78 10.91
CA ALA A 417 -17.40 9.01 12.34
C ALA A 417 -17.85 10.43 12.73
N ARG A 418 -18.41 10.56 13.93
CA ARG A 418 -18.96 11.80 14.48
C ARG A 418 -18.30 12.18 15.79
N GLY A 419 -18.06 13.48 15.93
CA GLY A 419 -17.76 14.09 17.21
C GLY A 419 -19.00 14.19 18.10
N PRO A 420 -18.88 14.85 19.27
CA PRO A 420 -17.62 15.21 19.92
C PRO A 420 -16.80 13.98 20.28
N CYS A 421 -15.52 14.13 20.58
CA CYS A 421 -14.70 13.10 21.20
C CYS A 421 -15.23 12.72 22.59
N VAL A 422 -14.76 11.59 23.11
CA VAL A 422 -15.05 11.13 24.47
C VAL A 422 -14.56 12.08 25.57
N ASP A 423 -13.63 13.00 25.26
CA ASP A 423 -13.12 14.04 26.15
C ASP A 423 -13.86 15.39 26.02
N GLY A 424 -14.89 15.46 25.16
CA GLY A 424 -15.69 16.67 24.92
C GLY A 424 -15.12 17.62 23.88
N SER A 425 -13.91 17.38 23.33
CA SER A 425 -13.43 18.13 22.17
C SER A 425 -14.29 17.83 20.93
N LEU A 426 -14.38 18.74 19.96
CA LEU A 426 -15.17 18.47 18.74
C LEU A 426 -14.61 17.29 17.94
N GLY A 427 -13.27 17.18 17.90
CA GLY A 427 -12.55 16.08 17.25
C GLY A 427 -12.69 16.00 15.74
N VAL A 428 -13.27 17.00 15.11
CA VAL A 428 -13.70 16.94 13.72
C VAL A 428 -13.33 18.28 13.08
N SER A 429 -12.46 18.27 12.05
CA SER A 429 -11.97 19.50 11.42
C SER A 429 -12.76 19.88 10.17
N MET A 430 -12.81 19.01 9.16
CA MET A 430 -13.39 19.33 7.84
C MET A 430 -13.76 18.08 7.04
N SER A 431 -14.72 18.20 6.12
CA SER A 431 -15.12 17.09 5.26
C SER A 431 -14.52 17.18 3.86
N ALA A 432 -14.27 16.03 3.24
CA ALA A 432 -13.84 15.93 1.85
C ALA A 432 -14.50 14.72 1.16
N PRO A 433 -14.59 14.71 -0.19
CA PRO A 433 -15.11 13.57 -0.95
C PRO A 433 -14.50 12.24 -0.49
N GLY A 434 -15.37 11.32 -0.07
CA GLY A 434 -14.98 10.05 0.53
C GLY A 434 -15.12 8.85 -0.40
N ALA A 435 -15.46 9.06 -1.67
CA ALA A 435 -15.46 8.02 -2.70
C ALA A 435 -14.55 8.43 -3.86
N ALA A 436 -13.79 7.46 -4.36
CA ALA A 436 -12.94 7.67 -5.52
C ALA A 436 -12.69 6.38 -6.30
N VAL A 437 -12.53 6.52 -7.61
CA VAL A 437 -11.99 5.50 -8.51
C VAL A 437 -10.56 5.88 -8.83
N ALA A 438 -9.60 5.15 -8.26
CA ALA A 438 -8.17 5.45 -8.42
C ALA A 438 -7.38 4.18 -8.72
N ALA A 439 -6.16 4.34 -9.25
CA ALA A 439 -5.32 3.23 -9.65
C ALA A 439 -4.91 2.37 -8.44
N VAL A 440 -4.82 1.07 -8.67
CA VAL A 440 -4.42 0.06 -7.67
C VAL A 440 -3.26 -0.78 -8.22
N PRO A 441 -2.48 -1.46 -7.37
CA PRO A 441 -1.36 -2.28 -7.82
C PRO A 441 -1.78 -3.33 -8.86
N ARG A 442 -0.89 -3.64 -9.79
CA ARG A 442 -1.21 -4.58 -10.90
C ARG A 442 -1.53 -5.99 -10.40
N TYR A 443 -0.98 -6.41 -9.27
CA TYR A 443 -1.29 -7.69 -8.65
C TYR A 443 -2.77 -7.82 -8.25
N CYS A 444 -3.52 -6.73 -8.16
CA CYS A 444 -4.96 -6.75 -7.97
C CYS A 444 -5.74 -7.18 -9.22
N ARG A 445 -5.05 -7.37 -10.36
CA ARG A 445 -5.62 -7.70 -11.68
C ARG A 445 -6.67 -6.69 -12.17
N LYS A 446 -6.54 -5.44 -11.72
CA LYS A 446 -7.40 -4.31 -12.07
C LYS A 446 -6.54 -3.08 -12.32
N TYR A 447 -6.96 -2.21 -13.23
CA TYR A 447 -6.29 -0.94 -13.46
C TYR A 447 -6.61 0.09 -12.38
N ALA A 448 -7.88 0.17 -11.99
CA ALA A 448 -8.40 1.06 -10.96
C ALA A 448 -9.54 0.39 -10.18
N GLN A 449 -9.84 0.91 -9.00
CA GLN A 449 -10.92 0.40 -8.15
C GLN A 449 -11.70 1.55 -7.51
N MET A 450 -13.02 1.41 -7.41
CA MET A 450 -13.84 2.27 -6.57
C MET A 450 -13.68 1.87 -5.11
N MET A 451 -13.27 2.81 -4.27
CA MET A 451 -13.23 2.66 -2.81
C MET A 451 -13.96 3.83 -2.17
N ASN A 452 -14.55 3.58 -1.01
CA ASN A 452 -15.11 4.63 -0.17
C ASN A 452 -14.67 4.45 1.28
N GLY A 453 -14.50 5.57 1.97
CA GLY A 453 -13.99 5.63 3.33
C GLY A 453 -13.53 7.05 3.68
N THR A 454 -13.46 7.37 4.97
CA THR A 454 -12.70 8.55 5.43
C THR A 454 -11.24 8.48 5.01
N SER A 455 -10.74 7.27 4.77
CA SER A 455 -9.44 6.97 4.16
C SER A 455 -9.25 7.54 2.74
N MET A 456 -10.33 7.78 1.98
CA MET A 456 -10.27 8.45 0.66
C MET A 456 -10.45 9.97 0.78
N SER A 457 -11.12 10.43 1.84
CA SER A 457 -11.27 11.86 2.15
C SER A 457 -9.97 12.50 2.64
N ALA A 458 -9.20 11.81 3.48
CA ALA A 458 -7.91 12.30 3.96
C ALA A 458 -6.92 12.65 2.82
N PRO A 459 -6.70 11.81 1.80
CA PRO A 459 -5.81 12.15 0.69
C PRO A 459 -6.42 13.21 -0.24
N ASN A 460 -7.75 13.28 -0.33
CA ASN A 460 -8.41 14.38 -1.03
C ASN A 460 -8.07 15.71 -0.36
N ALA A 461 -8.29 15.84 0.95
CA ALA A 461 -7.88 17.03 1.70
C ALA A 461 -6.36 17.28 1.62
N SER A 462 -5.53 16.25 1.78
CA SER A 462 -4.06 16.37 1.72
C SER A 462 -3.56 16.93 0.38
N GLY A 463 -4.15 16.47 -0.74
CA GLY A 463 -3.82 16.99 -2.05
C GLY A 463 -4.28 18.44 -2.25
N ALA A 464 -5.45 18.82 -1.72
CA ALA A 464 -5.88 20.22 -1.75
C ALA A 464 -4.94 21.10 -0.93
N ILE A 465 -4.58 20.69 0.30
CA ILE A 465 -3.60 21.38 1.14
C ILE A 465 -2.27 21.53 0.40
N ALA A 466 -1.81 20.49 -0.31
CA ALA A 466 -0.58 20.58 -1.09
C ALA A 466 -0.62 21.66 -2.19
N CYS A 467 -1.76 21.81 -2.88
CA CYS A 467 -1.96 22.89 -3.84
C CYS A 467 -1.84 24.28 -3.18
N MET A 468 -2.44 24.46 -2.00
CA MET A 468 -2.33 25.69 -1.21
C MET A 468 -0.90 25.96 -0.75
N LEU A 469 -0.21 24.97 -0.17
CA LEU A 469 1.17 25.11 0.31
C LEU A 469 2.14 25.41 -0.83
N SER A 470 1.93 24.81 -2.00
CA SER A 470 2.69 25.12 -3.22
C SER A 470 2.60 26.61 -3.57
N LYS A 471 1.40 27.19 -3.49
CA LYS A 471 1.19 28.61 -3.76
C LYS A 471 1.83 29.50 -2.68
N ILE A 472 1.64 29.18 -1.41
CA ILE A 472 2.25 29.90 -0.28
C ILE A 472 3.79 29.92 -0.43
N ARG A 473 4.38 28.78 -0.79
CA ARG A 473 5.82 28.66 -1.05
C ARG A 473 6.25 29.50 -2.25
N ALA A 474 5.46 29.54 -3.32
CA ALA A 474 5.76 30.36 -4.50
C ALA A 474 5.74 31.87 -4.19
N ASP A 475 4.95 32.29 -3.21
CA ASP A 475 4.91 33.68 -2.72
C ASP A 475 6.06 34.04 -1.76
N GLY A 476 6.91 33.07 -1.42
CA GLY A 476 8.00 33.26 -0.45
C GLY A 476 7.50 33.43 0.99
N SER A 477 6.29 32.94 1.28
CA SER A 477 5.71 32.97 2.63
C SER A 477 5.91 31.65 3.34
N ASP A 478 6.12 31.72 4.66
CA ASP A 478 6.18 30.54 5.52
C ASP A 478 4.80 30.21 6.10
N TRP A 479 4.59 28.93 6.40
CA TRP A 479 3.40 28.44 7.10
C TRP A 479 3.77 27.72 8.39
N THR A 480 2.77 27.58 9.25
CA THR A 480 2.77 26.62 10.34
C THR A 480 1.53 25.75 10.21
N PRO A 481 1.53 24.51 10.71
CA PRO A 481 0.36 23.66 10.67
C PRO A 481 -0.84 24.29 11.39
N PHE A 482 -0.60 25.11 12.42
CA PHE A 482 -1.65 25.85 13.13
C PHE A 482 -2.30 26.94 12.27
N ARG A 483 -1.50 27.70 11.50
CA ARG A 483 -2.04 28.71 10.57
C ARG A 483 -2.82 28.06 9.45
N VAL A 484 -2.30 26.97 8.89
CA VAL A 484 -2.99 26.16 7.86
C VAL A 484 -4.33 25.67 8.41
N ARG A 485 -4.34 25.06 9.59
CA ARG A 485 -5.57 24.61 10.24
C ARG A 485 -6.56 25.75 10.46
N GLN A 486 -6.11 26.85 11.04
CA GLN A 486 -6.95 28.00 11.35
C GLN A 486 -7.57 28.59 10.08
N ALA A 487 -6.78 28.77 9.02
CA ALA A 487 -7.28 29.25 7.73
C ALA A 487 -8.40 28.33 7.23
N LEU A 488 -8.12 27.02 7.13
CA LEU A 488 -9.09 26.05 6.60
C LEU A 488 -10.35 25.93 7.46
N GLU A 489 -10.24 25.88 8.79
CA GLU A 489 -11.40 25.77 9.69
C GLU A 489 -12.23 27.07 9.73
N SER A 490 -11.60 28.24 9.53
CA SER A 490 -12.29 29.54 9.55
C SER A 490 -12.99 29.90 8.24
N THR A 491 -12.48 29.42 7.10
CA THR A 491 -13.06 29.68 5.79
C THR A 491 -14.09 28.65 5.39
N ALA A 492 -14.11 27.48 6.03
CA ALA A 492 -15.00 26.41 5.64
C ALA A 492 -16.49 26.77 5.86
N VAL A 493 -17.34 26.37 4.91
CA VAL A 493 -18.78 26.69 4.84
C VAL A 493 -19.60 25.55 5.40
N MET A 494 -20.46 25.80 6.38
CA MET A 494 -21.42 24.79 6.84
C MET A 494 -22.51 24.58 5.78
N PRO A 495 -22.70 23.37 5.23
CA PRO A 495 -23.78 23.12 4.29
C PRO A 495 -25.15 23.29 4.96
N PRO A 496 -26.15 23.88 4.28
CA PRO A 496 -27.49 23.97 4.83
C PRO A 496 -28.08 22.57 5.02
N ASN A 497 -28.64 22.31 6.21
CA ASN A 497 -29.25 21.04 6.64
C ASN A 497 -28.28 19.90 7.04
N GLU A 498 -27.02 20.19 7.34
CA GLU A 498 -26.12 19.25 8.05
C GLU A 498 -26.09 19.58 9.56
N GLU A 499 -25.90 18.59 10.45
CA GLU A 499 -25.99 18.83 11.91
C GLU A 499 -24.72 19.49 12.49
N PRO A 500 -24.74 20.14 13.67
CA PRO A 500 -23.61 20.96 14.14
C PRO A 500 -22.36 20.18 14.61
N PHE A 501 -22.52 18.91 14.99
CA PHE A 501 -21.40 17.98 15.21
C PHE A 501 -20.85 17.42 13.88
N PHE A 502 -21.25 18.05 12.79
CA PHE A 502 -20.95 17.75 11.40
C PHE A 502 -20.23 18.97 10.80
N MET A 503 -19.45 18.67 9.77
CA MET A 503 -18.32 19.49 9.36
C MET A 503 -18.67 20.64 8.44
N TRP A 504 -17.71 21.55 8.40
CA TRP A 504 -17.57 22.60 7.41
C TRP A 504 -17.01 22.03 6.07
N LYS A 505 -17.52 22.56 4.95
CA LYS A 505 -17.07 22.34 3.56
C LYS A 505 -15.92 23.30 3.24
N TRP A 506 -14.89 22.86 2.54
CA TRP A 506 -13.78 23.72 2.11
C TRP A 506 -14.22 25.03 1.43
N CYS A 507 -13.55 26.13 1.77
CA CYS A 507 -13.63 27.39 1.01
C CYS A 507 -12.25 28.06 0.89
N TYR A 508 -11.80 28.28 -0.34
CA TYR A 508 -10.58 29.04 -0.66
C TYR A 508 -10.87 30.51 -0.97
N THR A 509 -12.05 31.03 -0.60
CA THR A 509 -12.49 32.36 -1.06
C THR A 509 -11.60 33.51 -0.60
N ASP A 510 -10.72 33.29 0.40
CA ASP A 510 -9.54 34.13 0.63
C ASP A 510 -8.47 33.33 1.41
N PRO A 511 -7.42 32.77 0.78
CA PRO A 511 -6.39 31.98 1.46
C PRO A 511 -5.46 32.79 2.36
#